data_AF-A0AAW0XLI0-F1
#
_entry.id   AF-A0AAW0XLI0-F1
#
_cell.length_a   1.000
_cell.length_b   1.000
_cell.length_c   1.000
_cell.angle_alpha   90.00
_cell.angle_beta   90.00
_cell.angle_gamma   90.00
#
_symmetry.space_group_name_H-M   'P 1'
#
loop_
_entity.id
_entity.type
_entity.pdbx_description
1 polymer ?
#
loop_
_entity_poly.entity_id
_entity_poly.type
_entity_poly.pdbx_seq_one_letter_code
_entity_poly.pdbx_strand_id
1 'polypeptide(L)'
;MSRRFVAVLSPCRRKVGIVASTYRDFLKKCRAKFTLKKEKALIVTLDDGTEIDEEYFEFLDSDTELHVSSMEEYKIPDFINQLAVFLHDCLKQQPKIHDKVLELLQEALSSTKARALLELLAEFSDLSSVSSRESDTEWFK
;
A
#
# COMPACT_ATOMS: atom_id res chain seq x y z
N MET A 1 16.83 -16.99 -16.79
CA MET A 1 17.64 -15.86 -17.30
C MET A 1 17.36 -14.65 -16.40
N SER A 2 18.36 -13.83 -16.05
CA SER A 2 18.13 -12.64 -15.21
C SER A 2 17.49 -11.52 -16.02
N ARG A 3 16.46 -10.89 -15.46
CA ARG A 3 15.73 -9.75 -16.07
C ARG A 3 15.90 -8.51 -15.20
N ARG A 4 15.82 -7.34 -15.82
CA ARG A 4 15.81 -6.06 -15.11
C ARG A 4 14.37 -5.67 -14.83
N PHE A 5 14.09 -5.09 -13.67
CA PHE A 5 12.79 -4.60 -13.24
C PHE A 5 12.96 -3.22 -12.64
N VAL A 6 11.91 -2.39 -12.70
CA VAL A 6 11.84 -1.12 -11.97
C VAL A 6 10.97 -1.32 -10.75
N ALA A 7 11.57 -1.44 -9.57
CA ALA A 7 10.83 -1.57 -8.32
C ALA A 7 10.44 -0.18 -7.79
N VAL A 8 9.18 -0.01 -7.43
CA VAL A 8 8.62 1.24 -6.88
C VAL A 8 8.12 0.98 -5.48
N LEU A 9 8.70 1.63 -4.48
CA LEU A 9 8.23 1.52 -3.10
C LEU A 9 7.00 2.41 -2.89
N SER A 10 5.86 1.80 -2.63
CA SER A 10 4.65 2.50 -2.19
C SER A 10 4.71 2.79 -0.68
N PRO A 11 4.16 3.92 -0.19
CA PRO A 11 3.51 5.00 -0.94
C PRO A 11 4.47 6.08 -1.43
N CYS A 12 5.75 6.07 -1.01
CA CYS A 12 6.70 7.15 -1.27
C CYS A 12 7.17 7.29 -2.74
N ARG A 13 6.73 6.40 -3.63
CA ARG A 13 7.07 6.35 -5.07
C ARG A 13 8.56 6.35 -5.37
N ARG A 14 9.39 5.87 -4.43
CA ARG A 14 10.83 5.74 -4.63
C ARG A 14 11.11 4.59 -5.61
N LYS A 15 11.75 4.90 -6.75
CA LYS A 15 12.07 3.92 -7.80
C LYS A 15 13.51 3.42 -7.71
N VAL A 16 13.73 2.12 -7.94
CA VAL A 16 15.06 1.49 -7.98
C VAL A 16 15.08 0.40 -9.05
N GLY A 17 16.11 0.38 -9.90
CA GLY A 17 16.36 -0.73 -10.82
C GLY A 17 16.86 -1.97 -10.10
N ILE A 18 16.20 -3.12 -10.32
CA ILE A 18 16.55 -4.41 -9.73
C ILE A 18 16.72 -5.43 -10.85
N VAL A 19 17.89 -6.05 -10.93
CA VAL A 19 18.10 -7.22 -11.79
C VAL A 19 17.83 -8.46 -10.95
N ALA A 20 16.90 -9.32 -11.36
CA ALA A 20 16.54 -10.54 -10.66
C ALA A 20 16.26 -11.69 -11.62
N SER A 21 16.58 -12.91 -11.21
CA SER A 21 16.28 -14.13 -11.98
C SER A 21 15.04 -14.86 -11.51
N THR A 22 14.66 -14.67 -10.25
CA THR A 22 13.50 -15.33 -9.62
C THR A 22 12.75 -14.33 -8.74
N TYR A 23 11.48 -14.61 -8.45
CA TYR A 23 10.65 -13.78 -7.58
C TYR A 23 11.27 -13.63 -6.19
N ARG A 24 11.76 -14.72 -5.61
CA ARG A 24 12.44 -14.70 -4.30
C ARG A 24 13.71 -13.83 -4.30
N ASP A 25 14.50 -13.84 -5.37
CA ASP A 25 15.68 -12.98 -5.50
C ASP A 25 15.29 -11.51 -5.64
N PHE A 26 14.23 -11.22 -6.40
CA PHE A 26 13.64 -9.88 -6.50
C PHE A 26 13.23 -9.35 -5.12
N LEU A 27 12.42 -10.11 -4.36
CA LEU A 27 11.99 -9.72 -3.01
C LEU A 27 13.15 -9.47 -2.06
N LYS A 28 14.18 -10.33 -2.10
CA LYS A 28 15.39 -10.16 -1.29
C LYS A 28 16.10 -8.85 -1.62
N LYS A 29 16.21 -8.50 -2.90
CA LYS A 29 16.84 -7.26 -3.36
C LYS A 29 15.99 -6.03 -3.02
N CYS A 30 14.68 -6.11 -3.14
CA CYS A 30 13.75 -5.06 -2.70
C CYS A 30 13.97 -4.73 -1.21
N ARG A 31 13.99 -5.76 -0.34
CA ARG A 31 14.23 -5.58 1.09
C ARG A 31 15.54 -4.88 1.39
N ALA A 32 16.62 -5.27 0.70
CA ALA A 32 17.92 -4.65 0.89
C ALA A 32 17.97 -3.20 0.38
N LYS A 33 17.37 -2.91 -0.78
CA LYS A 33 17.42 -1.57 -1.42
C LYS A 33 16.50 -0.56 -0.73
N PHE A 34 15.38 -1.01 -0.21
CA PHE A 34 14.39 -0.18 0.48
C PHE A 34 14.51 -0.24 2.01
N THR A 35 15.50 -0.97 2.55
CA THR A 35 15.73 -1.11 3.99
C THR A 35 14.48 -1.64 4.74
N LEU A 36 13.75 -2.57 4.13
CA LEU A 36 12.51 -3.11 4.68
C LEU A 36 12.80 -4.19 5.73
N LYS A 37 11.99 -4.24 6.79
CA LYS A 37 12.11 -5.26 7.85
C LYS A 37 11.85 -6.66 7.28
N LYS A 38 12.64 -7.65 7.71
CA LYS A 38 12.56 -9.04 7.21
C LYS A 38 11.26 -9.76 7.56
N GLU A 39 10.57 -9.33 8.61
CA GLU A 39 9.35 -9.96 9.09
C GLU A 39 8.11 -9.52 8.30
N LYS A 40 8.17 -8.38 7.60
CA LYS A 40 7.02 -7.87 6.85
C LYS A 40 6.83 -8.65 5.55
N ALA A 41 5.66 -9.23 5.38
CA ALA A 41 5.21 -9.73 4.08
C ALA A 41 5.16 -8.57 3.09
N LEU A 42 5.72 -8.80 1.90
CA LEU A 42 5.71 -7.83 0.81
C LEU A 42 4.67 -8.28 -0.21
N ILE A 43 3.92 -7.31 -0.71
CA ILE A 43 3.05 -7.48 -1.87
C ILE A 43 3.74 -6.80 -3.04
N VAL A 44 3.69 -7.46 -4.19
CA VAL A 44 4.22 -6.96 -5.45
C VAL A 44 3.06 -6.86 -6.42
N THR A 45 2.85 -5.70 -7.02
CA THR A 45 1.79 -5.49 -8.01
C THR A 45 2.30 -4.81 -9.27
N LEU A 46 1.52 -4.89 -10.34
CA LEU A 46 1.61 -3.99 -11.48
C LEU A 46 1.03 -2.60 -11.13
N ASP A 47 1.07 -1.69 -12.10
CA ASP A 47 0.54 -0.33 -12.00
C ASP A 47 -0.99 -0.30 -11.84
N ASP A 48 -1.68 -1.26 -12.45
CA ASP A 48 -3.12 -1.48 -12.35
C ASP A 48 -3.56 -2.17 -11.04
N GLY A 49 -2.61 -2.53 -10.17
CA GLY A 49 -2.86 -3.22 -8.91
C GLY A 49 -2.95 -4.75 -9.02
N THR A 50 -2.69 -5.33 -10.19
CA THR A 50 -2.62 -6.79 -10.34
C THR A 50 -1.49 -7.36 -9.48
N GLU A 51 -1.83 -8.24 -8.54
CA GLU A 51 -0.85 -8.91 -7.68
C GLU A 51 0.00 -9.91 -8.46
N ILE A 52 1.29 -9.92 -8.17
CA ILE A 52 2.29 -10.75 -8.83
C ILE A 52 2.80 -11.82 -7.86
N ASP A 53 2.49 -13.07 -8.21
CA ASP A 53 3.04 -14.26 -7.58
C ASP A 53 4.29 -14.76 -8.32
N GLU A 54 4.85 -15.88 -7.84
CA GLU A 54 6.08 -16.44 -8.40
C GLU A 54 5.89 -16.96 -9.83
N GLU A 55 4.71 -17.48 -10.16
CA GLU A 55 4.39 -18.02 -11.49
C GLU A 55 4.24 -16.90 -12.51
N TYR A 56 3.46 -15.86 -12.18
CA TYR A 56 3.25 -14.71 -13.05
C TYR A 56 4.55 -13.93 -13.28
N PHE A 57 5.42 -13.86 -12.26
CA PHE A 57 6.72 -13.22 -12.35
C PHE A 57 7.60 -13.81 -13.47
N GLU A 58 7.44 -15.09 -13.83
CA GLU A 58 8.20 -15.71 -14.93
C GLU A 58 7.85 -15.16 -16.30
N PHE A 59 6.64 -14.63 -16.48
CA PHE A 59 6.15 -14.11 -17.76
C PHE A 59 6.38 -12.62 -17.96
N LEU A 60 6.83 -11.92 -16.93
CA LEU A 60 7.10 -10.48 -17.01
C LEU A 60 8.27 -10.14 -17.94
N ASP A 61 8.12 -9.07 -18.71
CA ASP A 61 9.17 -8.55 -19.57
C ASP A 61 10.29 -7.86 -18.76
N SER A 62 11.40 -7.59 -19.44
CA SER A 62 12.43 -6.71 -18.88
C SER A 62 11.89 -5.28 -18.77
N ASP A 63 12.36 -4.57 -17.75
CA ASP A 63 12.03 -3.20 -17.40
C ASP A 63 10.56 -2.95 -17.00
N THR A 64 9.78 -4.03 -16.76
CA THR A 64 8.47 -3.92 -16.12
C THR A 64 8.56 -3.19 -14.78
N GLU A 65 7.64 -2.24 -14.58
CA GLU A 65 7.49 -1.51 -13.33
C GLU A 65 6.67 -2.35 -12.35
N LEU A 66 7.25 -2.59 -11.17
CA LEU A 66 6.67 -3.41 -10.11
C LEU A 66 6.56 -2.60 -8.83
N HIS A 67 5.34 -2.44 -8.35
CA HIS A 67 5.04 -1.74 -7.11
C HIS A 67 5.22 -2.70 -5.94
N VAL A 68 5.96 -2.26 -4.92
CA VAL A 68 6.28 -3.05 -3.73
C VAL A 68 5.73 -2.31 -2.52
N SER A 69 4.91 -3.00 -1.74
CA SER A 69 4.31 -2.49 -0.50
C SER A 69 4.39 -3.56 0.58
N SER A 70 4.27 -3.15 1.85
CA SER A 70 3.96 -4.13 2.89
C SER A 70 2.47 -4.51 2.85
N MET A 71 2.13 -5.73 3.31
CA MET A 71 0.73 -6.18 3.36
C MET A 71 -0.21 -5.21 4.10
N GLU A 72 0.30 -4.56 5.14
CA GLU A 72 -0.43 -3.54 5.91
C GLU A 72 -0.74 -2.30 5.07
N GLU A 73 0.23 -1.82 4.29
CA GLU A 73 0.10 -0.64 3.43
C GLU A 73 -0.73 -0.92 2.18
N TYR A 74 -0.65 -2.13 1.64
CA TYR A 74 -1.42 -2.56 0.46
C TYR A 74 -2.94 -2.54 0.73
N LYS A 75 -3.35 -2.90 1.95
CA LYS A 75 -4.76 -2.90 2.35
C LYS A 75 -5.34 -1.49 2.58
N ILE A 76 -4.50 -0.45 2.60
CA ILE A 76 -4.95 0.92 2.78
C ILE A 76 -5.36 1.47 1.41
N PRO A 77 -6.60 1.95 1.24
CA PRO A 77 -7.04 2.57 0.00
C PRO A 77 -6.08 3.66 -0.49
N ASP A 78 -5.78 3.67 -1.78
CA ASP A 78 -4.77 4.55 -2.38
C ASP A 78 -5.03 6.04 -2.08
N PHE A 79 -6.29 6.46 -1.99
CA PHE A 79 -6.65 7.84 -1.62
C PHE A 79 -6.23 8.22 -0.19
N ILE A 80 -6.27 7.28 0.77
CA ILE A 80 -5.85 7.53 2.16
C ILE A 80 -4.34 7.69 2.21
N ASN A 81 -3.61 6.85 1.46
CA ASN A 81 -2.16 6.97 1.33
C ASN A 81 -1.76 8.27 0.63
N GLN A 82 -2.44 8.66 -0.45
CA GLN A 82 -2.22 9.93 -1.14
C GLN A 82 -2.50 11.13 -0.22
N LEU A 83 -3.59 11.10 0.54
CA LEU A 83 -3.91 12.14 1.52
C LEU A 83 -2.84 12.21 2.62
N ALA A 84 -2.39 11.06 3.13
CA ALA A 84 -1.36 10.99 4.16
C ALA A 84 -0.02 11.55 3.67
N VAL A 85 0.40 11.21 2.44
CA VAL A 85 1.63 11.74 1.82
C VAL A 85 1.50 13.25 1.58
N PHE A 86 0.39 13.71 1.02
CA PHE A 86 0.11 15.13 0.82
C PHE A 86 0.17 15.92 2.13
N LEU A 87 -0.50 15.43 3.17
CA LEU A 87 -0.45 16.02 4.49
C LEU A 87 0.99 16.03 5.01
N HIS A 88 1.70 14.91 4.97
CA HIS A 88 3.09 14.85 5.45
C HIS A 88 4.02 15.87 4.76
N ASP A 89 3.89 16.04 3.45
CA ASP A 89 4.68 16.98 2.68
C ASP A 89 4.30 18.44 2.98
N CYS A 90 2.99 18.75 3.11
CA CYS A 90 2.52 20.05 3.56
C CYS A 90 3.03 20.42 4.95
N LEU A 91 3.01 19.46 5.89
CA LEU A 91 3.46 19.64 7.27
C LEU A 91 4.97 19.89 7.36
N LYS A 92 5.76 19.23 6.52
CA LYS A 92 7.22 19.45 6.42
C LYS A 92 7.58 20.84 5.89
N GLN A 93 6.82 21.32 4.91
CA GLN A 93 7.14 22.59 4.23
C GLN A 93 6.59 23.82 4.94
N GLN A 94 5.51 23.67 5.74
CA GLN A 94 4.89 24.79 6.44
C GLN A 94 4.50 24.41 7.88
N PRO A 95 5.36 24.73 8.87
CA PRO A 95 5.09 24.45 10.29
C PRO A 95 3.79 25.08 10.80
N LYS A 96 3.35 26.20 10.22
CA LYS A 96 2.08 26.86 10.58
C LYS A 96 0.83 26.12 10.09
N ILE A 97 0.95 25.32 9.03
CA ILE A 97 -0.12 24.43 8.55
C ILE A 97 -0.23 23.22 9.47
N HIS A 98 0.89 22.78 10.06
CA HIS A 98 0.89 21.67 11.01
C HIS A 98 0.05 21.93 12.24
N ASP A 99 0.21 23.08 12.88
CA ASP A 99 -0.57 23.40 14.07
C ASP A 99 -2.06 23.53 13.73
N LYS A 100 -2.39 24.08 12.55
CA LYS A 100 -3.77 24.24 12.08
C LYS A 100 -4.44 22.94 11.65
N VAL A 101 -3.69 22.02 11.05
CA VAL A 101 -4.18 20.69 10.69
C VAL A 101 -4.35 19.82 11.94
N LEU A 102 -3.42 19.88 12.89
CA LEU A 102 -3.59 19.23 14.19
C LEU A 102 -4.78 19.80 14.96
N GLU A 103 -4.95 21.13 14.95
CA GLU A 103 -6.08 21.82 15.54
C GLU A 103 -7.39 21.35 14.89
N LEU A 104 -7.47 21.29 13.55
CA LEU A 104 -8.62 20.75 12.80
C LEU A 104 -8.87 19.26 13.06
N LEU A 105 -7.82 18.44 13.18
CA LEU A 105 -7.96 17.01 13.49
C LEU A 105 -8.41 16.79 14.94
N GLN A 106 -7.97 17.63 15.87
CA GLN A 106 -8.44 17.64 17.25
C GLN A 106 -9.87 18.17 17.35
N GLU A 107 -10.21 19.21 16.58
CA GLU A 107 -11.58 19.71 16.43
C GLU A 107 -12.49 18.66 15.81
N ALA A 108 -12.00 17.93 14.80
CA ALA A 108 -12.70 16.82 14.18
C ALA A 108 -12.94 15.67 15.19
N LEU A 109 -11.95 15.29 15.99
CA LEU A 109 -12.13 14.30 17.08
C LEU A 109 -13.15 14.75 18.14
N SER A 110 -13.37 16.06 18.30
CA SER A 110 -14.43 16.62 19.15
C SER A 110 -15.76 16.84 18.43
N SER A 111 -15.79 16.70 17.10
CA SER A 111 -16.96 16.87 16.25
C SER A 111 -17.78 15.59 16.18
N THR A 112 -19.09 15.72 16.42
CA THR A 112 -20.08 14.65 16.25
C THR A 112 -20.03 14.00 14.86
N LYS A 113 -19.53 14.72 13.83
CA LYS A 113 -19.40 14.19 12.47
C LYS A 113 -18.21 13.25 12.28
N ALA A 114 -17.06 13.52 12.90
CA ALA A 114 -15.93 12.58 12.80
C ALA A 114 -16.15 11.35 13.68
N ARG A 115 -16.85 11.51 14.81
CA ARG A 115 -17.32 10.37 15.60
C ARG A 115 -18.26 9.47 14.81
N ALA A 116 -19.25 10.04 14.12
CA ALA A 116 -20.16 9.28 13.24
C ALA A 116 -19.41 8.59 12.08
N LEU A 117 -18.40 9.25 11.49
CA LEU A 117 -17.56 8.66 10.45
C LEU A 117 -16.70 7.50 11.00
N LEU A 118 -16.11 7.66 12.19
CA LEU A 118 -15.33 6.60 12.85
C LEU A 118 -16.22 5.43 13.29
N GLU A 119 -17.44 5.69 13.76
CA GLU A 119 -18.43 4.66 14.10
C GLU A 119 -18.86 3.88 12.85
N LEU A 120 -19.15 4.56 11.73
CA LEU A 120 -19.43 3.90 10.44
C LEU A 120 -18.23 3.08 9.95
N LEU A 121 -17.02 3.63 9.99
CA LEU A 121 -15.81 2.89 9.58
C LEU A 121 -15.54 1.67 10.46
N ALA A 122 -15.86 1.74 11.75
CA ALA A 122 -15.76 0.60 12.66
C ALA A 122 -16.79 -0.50 12.30
N GLU A 123 -18.03 -0.13 11.99
CA GLU A 123 -19.07 -1.07 11.51
C GLU A 123 -18.66 -1.78 10.22
N PHE A 124 -18.03 -1.07 9.28
CA PHE A 124 -17.52 -1.68 8.03
C PHE A 124 -16.25 -2.51 8.23
N SER A 125 -15.45 -2.21 9.25
CA SER A 125 -14.24 -2.98 9.56
C SER A 125 -14.58 -4.40 10.06
N ASP A 126 -15.66 -4.56 10.81
CA ASP A 126 -16.16 -5.87 11.25
C ASP A 126 -16.79 -6.69 10.10
N LEU A 127 -17.38 -6.01 9.10
CA LEU A 127 -17.95 -6.67 7.92
C LEU A 127 -16.90 -7.23 6.95
N SER A 128 -15.64 -6.75 7.01
CA SER A 128 -14.54 -7.30 6.21
C SER A 128 -14.15 -8.74 6.62
N SER A 129 -14.63 -9.20 7.77
CA SER A 129 -14.49 -10.58 8.23
C SER A 129 -15.62 -11.53 7.75
N VAL A 130 -16.63 -11.01 7.05
CA VAL A 130 -17.83 -11.76 6.62
C VAL A 130 -17.94 -11.81 5.09
N SER A 131 -16.90 -12.32 4.44
CA SER A 131 -17.07 -12.92 3.10
C SER A 131 -16.19 -14.14 3.01
N SER A 132 -16.64 -15.21 3.67
CA SER A 132 -16.13 -16.55 3.44
C SER A 132 -16.72 -17.08 2.13
N ARG A 133 -15.97 -17.92 1.42
CA ARG A 133 -16.42 -18.57 0.17
C ARG A 133 -17.73 -19.38 0.34
N GLU A 134 -18.08 -19.74 1.58
CA GLU A 134 -19.33 -20.43 1.90
C GLU A 134 -20.56 -19.51 1.94
N SER A 135 -20.40 -18.19 2.09
CA SER A 135 -21.53 -17.27 2.31
C SER A 135 -22.05 -16.57 1.05
N ASP A 136 -21.31 -16.61 -0.08
CA ASP A 136 -21.70 -15.87 -1.29
C ASP A 136 -21.46 -16.64 -2.59
N THR A 137 -22.16 -17.77 -2.74
CA THR A 137 -22.03 -18.70 -3.87
C THR A 137 -22.37 -18.11 -5.24
N GLU A 138 -23.08 -16.97 -5.32
CA GLU A 138 -23.43 -16.36 -6.61
C GLU A 138 -22.33 -15.48 -7.19
N TRP A 139 -21.49 -14.87 -6.35
CA TRP A 139 -20.39 -14.01 -6.81
C TRP A 139 -19.20 -14.82 -7.36
N PHE A 140 -19.05 -16.07 -6.92
CA PHE A 140 -17.94 -16.96 -7.30
C PHE A 140 -18.33 -18.04 -8.34
N LYS A 141 -19.43 -17.83 -9.06
CA LYS A 141 -19.78 -18.64 -10.25
C LYS A 141 -19.10 -18.14 -11.51
#